data_AF-A0A950GV05-F1
#
_entry.id   AF-A0A950GV05-F1
#
_cell.length_a   1.000
_cell.length_b   1.000
_cell.length_c   1.000
_cell.angle_alpha   90.00
_cell.angle_beta   90.00
_cell.angle_gamma   90.00
#
_symmetry.space_group_name_H-M   'P 1'
#
loop_
_entity.id
_entity.type
_entity.pdbx_description
1 polymer ?
#
loop_
_entity_poly.entity_id
_entity_poly.type
_entity_poly.pdbx_seq_one_letter_code
_entity_poly.pdbx_strand_id
1 'polypeptide(L)'
;MDFSFVFFYLFAAVLLGSAFMVVAARNPVHAVLFLILAFVNAAALFLLLSAEFLAMILIVVYVGAVAVLFLFVVMMLDVDFAELKQGFLQYLPIGALIGVLFLIELIA
;
A
#
# COMPACT_ATOMS: atom_id res chain seq x y z
N MET A 1 27.64 -18.53 -8.03
CA MET A 1 26.71 -17.60 -7.37
C MET A 1 26.31 -18.24 -6.06
N ASP A 2 26.72 -17.66 -4.93
CA ASP A 2 26.37 -18.22 -3.63
C ASP A 2 24.85 -18.16 -3.44
N PHE A 3 24.27 -19.21 -2.86
CA PHE A 3 22.81 -19.32 -2.64
C PHE A 3 22.25 -18.09 -1.91
N SER A 4 23.03 -17.46 -1.05
CA SER A 4 22.69 -16.22 -0.33
C SER A 4 22.30 -15.06 -1.26
N PHE A 5 22.95 -14.91 -2.41
CA PHE A 5 22.61 -13.84 -3.36
C PHE A 5 21.26 -14.06 -4.03
N VAL A 6 20.91 -15.33 -4.31
CA VAL A 6 19.61 -15.67 -4.90
C VAL A 6 18.49 -15.36 -3.91
N PHE A 7 18.64 -15.75 -2.65
CA PHE A 7 17.67 -15.42 -1.59
C PHE A 7 17.58 -13.91 -1.35
N PHE A 8 18.70 -13.19 -1.38
CA PHE A 8 18.71 -11.74 -1.24
C PHE A 8 17.87 -11.05 -2.33
N TYR A 9 18.11 -11.38 -3.61
CA TYR A 9 17.35 -10.79 -4.71
C TYR A 9 15.86 -11.16 -4.67
N LEU A 10 15.54 -12.40 -4.28
CA LEU A 10 14.16 -12.85 -4.13
C LEU A 10 13.42 -12.03 -3.07
N PHE A 11 13.95 -11.96 -1.84
CA PHE A 11 13.31 -11.22 -0.75
C PHE A 11 13.29 -9.71 -1.01
N ALA A 12 14.34 -9.16 -1.62
CA ALA A 12 14.37 -7.75 -2.00
C ALA A 12 13.31 -7.41 -3.06
N ALA A 13 13.14 -8.25 -4.09
CA ALA A 13 12.12 -8.03 -5.11
C ALA A 13 10.70 -8.08 -4.52
N VAL A 14 10.43 -9.06 -3.65
CA VAL A 14 9.13 -9.18 -2.97
C VAL A 14 8.90 -8.02 -2.00
N LEU A 15 9.93 -7.56 -1.28
CA LEU A 15 9.85 -6.39 -0.41
C LEU A 15 9.49 -5.13 -1.19
N LEU A 16 10.15 -4.87 -2.31
CA LEU A 16 9.85 -3.69 -3.14
C LEU A 16 8.44 -3.77 -3.74
N GLY A 17 8.04 -4.95 -4.25
CA GLY A 17 6.71 -5.16 -4.79
C GLY A 17 5.60 -4.98 -3.74
N SER A 18 5.79 -5.53 -2.55
CA SER A 18 4.85 -5.37 -1.44
C SER A 18 4.80 -3.92 -0.95
N ALA A 19 5.94 -3.25 -0.77
CA ALA A 19 5.99 -1.84 -0.37
C ALA A 19 5.27 -0.91 -1.37
N PHE A 20 5.41 -1.18 -2.68
CA PHE A 20 4.65 -0.46 -3.69
C PHE A 20 3.14 -0.73 -3.57
N MET A 21 2.74 -1.98 -3.38
CA MET A 21 1.33 -2.36 -3.18
C MET A 21 0.71 -1.74 -1.92
N VAL A 22 1.46 -1.52 -0.84
CA VAL A 22 0.97 -0.82 0.35
C VAL A 22 0.45 0.57 0.01
N VAL A 23 1.18 1.31 -0.82
CA VAL A 23 0.82 2.70 -1.20
C VAL A 23 -0.24 2.70 -2.32
N ALA A 24 -0.21 1.72 -3.22
CA ALA A 24 -1.15 1.63 -4.34
C ALA A 24 -2.53 1.04 -3.96
N ALA A 25 -2.64 0.32 -2.84
CA ALA A 25 -3.87 -0.32 -2.41
C ALA A 25 -4.94 0.72 -2.00
N ARG A 26 -6.11 0.62 -2.61
CA ARG A 26 -7.26 1.49 -2.29
C ARG A 26 -7.98 1.09 -1.01
N ASN A 27 -7.95 -0.20 -0.66
CA ASN A 27 -8.54 -0.70 0.57
C ASN A 27 -7.45 -0.74 1.65
N PRO A 28 -7.64 -0.04 2.78
CA PRO A 28 -6.62 0.07 3.81
C PRO A 28 -6.31 -1.28 4.49
N VAL A 29 -7.27 -2.23 4.54
CA VAL A 29 -7.01 -3.59 5.05
C VAL A 29 -6.00 -4.31 4.16
N HIS A 30 -6.13 -4.18 2.84
CA HIS A 30 -5.17 -4.79 1.90
C HIS A 30 -3.81 -4.12 2.03
N ALA A 31 -3.76 -2.79 2.20
CA ALA A 31 -2.51 -2.07 2.42
C ALA A 31 -1.76 -2.61 3.65
N VAL A 32 -2.46 -2.86 4.76
CA VAL A 32 -1.83 -3.40 5.99
C VAL A 32 -1.37 -4.85 5.80
N LEU A 33 -2.11 -5.69 5.07
CA LEU A 33 -1.66 -7.05 4.74
C LEU A 33 -0.36 -7.04 3.91
N PHE A 34 -0.25 -6.15 2.92
CA PHE A 34 0.99 -5.96 2.17
C PHE A 34 2.13 -5.41 3.03
N LEU A 35 1.82 -4.58 4.05
CA LEU A 35 2.80 -4.05 4.98
C LEU A 35 3.39 -5.17 5.86
N ILE A 36 2.56 -6.09 6.34
CA ILE A 36 3.00 -7.30 7.06
C ILE A 36 3.94 -8.12 6.17
N LEU A 37 3.55 -8.35 4.91
CA LEU A 37 4.39 -9.07 3.95
C LEU A 37 5.75 -8.38 3.74
N ALA A 38 5.77 -7.05 3.63
CA ALA A 38 7.00 -6.28 3.49
C ALA A 38 7.93 -6.42 4.71
N PHE A 39 7.38 -6.34 5.94
CA PHE A 39 8.16 -6.51 7.16
C PHE A 39 8.70 -7.93 7.34
N VAL A 40 7.94 -8.96 6.98
CA VAL A 40 8.44 -10.35 7.03
C VAL A 40 9.59 -10.54 6.04
N ASN A 41 9.50 -10.00 4.82
CA ASN A 41 10.60 -10.06 3.85
C ASN A 41 11.82 -9.24 4.31
N ALA A 42 11.61 -8.09 4.96
CA ALA A 42 12.69 -7.30 5.56
C ALA A 42 13.39 -8.06 6.70
N ALA A 43 12.65 -8.79 7.54
CA ALA A 43 13.24 -9.65 8.57
C ALA A 43 14.10 -10.76 7.95
N ALA A 44 13.63 -11.38 6.85
CA ALA A 44 14.42 -12.37 6.13
C ALA A 44 15.73 -11.80 5.55
N LEU A 45 15.70 -10.56 5.04
CA LEU A 45 16.91 -9.85 4.60
C LEU A 45 17.87 -9.55 5.76
N PHE A 46 17.35 -9.17 6.93
CA PHE A 46 18.20 -8.97 8.12
C PHE A 46 18.83 -10.27 8.63
N LEU A 47 18.14 -11.40 8.52
CA LEU A 47 18.74 -12.71 8.81
C LEU A 47 19.91 -13.03 7.86
N LEU A 48 19.78 -12.71 6.56
CA LEU A 48 20.87 -12.90 5.59
C LEU A 48 22.09 -12.01 5.87
N LEU A 49 21.88 -10.85 6.50
CA LEU A 49 22.93 -9.92 6.92
C LEU A 49 23.51 -10.25 8.31
N SER A 50 23.16 -11.41 8.89
CA SER A 50 23.54 -11.81 10.25
C SER A 50 23.08 -10.84 11.34
N ALA A 51 22.02 -10.06 11.08
CA ALA A 51 21.40 -9.12 12.02
C ALA A 51 20.19 -9.77 12.73
N GLU A 52 20.43 -10.86 13.45
CA GLU A 52 19.39 -11.74 14.01
C GLU A 52 18.49 -11.03 15.03
N PHE A 53 19.08 -10.26 15.94
CA PHE A 53 18.34 -9.53 16.97
C PHE A 53 17.37 -8.51 16.36
N LEU A 54 17.82 -7.81 15.30
CA LEU A 54 17.00 -6.83 14.60
C LEU A 54 15.85 -7.51 13.84
N ALA A 55 16.12 -8.64 13.18
CA ALA A 55 15.09 -9.44 12.51
C ALA A 55 14.00 -9.90 13.49
N MET A 56 14.40 -10.35 14.68
CA MET A 56 13.45 -10.79 15.72
C MET A 56 12.58 -9.64 16.24
N ILE A 57 13.18 -8.46 16.52
CA ILE A 57 12.41 -7.28 16.94
C ILE A 57 11.44 -6.84 15.85
N LEU A 58 11.84 -6.91 14.58
CA LEU A 58 10.99 -6.54 13.46
C LEU A 58 9.73 -7.43 13.41
N ILE A 59 9.90 -8.74 13.61
CA ILE A 59 8.75 -9.67 13.66
C ILE A 59 7.89 -9.42 14.90
N VAL A 60 8.48 -9.34 16.09
CA VAL A 60 7.72 -9.26 17.34
C VAL A 60 7.00 -7.92 17.49
N VAL A 61 7.71 -6.81 17.29
CA VAL A 61 7.18 -5.47 17.54
C VAL A 61 6.39 -4.96 16.35
N TYR A 62 6.96 -4.99 15.14
CA TYR A 62 6.30 -4.39 13.97
C TYR A 62 5.21 -5.28 13.39
N VAL A 63 5.49 -6.58 13.16
CA VAL A 63 4.47 -7.50 12.63
C VAL A 63 3.49 -7.91 13.73
N GLY A 64 3.98 -8.27 14.91
CA GLY A 64 3.15 -8.80 16.00
C GLY A 64 2.27 -7.76 16.68
N ALA A 65 2.84 -6.62 17.11
CA ALA A 65 2.08 -5.59 17.82
C ALA A 65 1.54 -4.51 16.87
N VAL A 66 2.43 -3.79 16.17
CA VAL A 66 2.04 -2.58 15.43
C VAL A 66 1.08 -2.89 14.28
N ALA A 67 1.44 -3.81 13.38
CA ALA A 67 0.62 -4.10 12.21
C ALA A 67 -0.75 -4.71 12.56
N VAL A 68 -0.81 -5.54 13.61
CA VAL A 68 -2.08 -6.10 14.11
C VAL A 68 -2.96 -5.00 14.72
N LEU A 69 -2.38 -4.06 15.48
CA LEU A 69 -3.11 -2.89 15.97
C LEU A 69 -3.65 -2.05 14.81
N PHE A 70 -2.86 -1.84 13.77
CA PHE A 70 -3.31 -1.16 12.54
C PHE A 70 -4.47 -1.91 11.87
N LEU A 71 -4.43 -3.24 11.79
CA LEU A 71 -5.56 -4.03 11.25
C LEU A 71 -6.84 -3.77 12.04
N PHE A 72 -6.78 -3.81 13.38
CA PHE A 72 -7.96 -3.54 14.21
C PHE A 72 -8.49 -2.12 14.01
N VAL A 73 -7.61 -1.12 14.02
CA VAL A 73 -8.00 0.29 13.83
C VAL A 73 -8.62 0.50 12.46
N VAL A 74 -7.99 -0.03 11.41
CA VAL A 74 -8.44 0.13 10.03
C VAL A 74 -9.74 -0.62 9.77
N MET A 75 -9.97 -1.77 10.38
CA MET A 75 -11.24 -2.49 10.24
C MET A 75 -12.40 -1.80 10.94
N MET A 76 -12.15 -1.11 12.06
CA MET A 76 -13.18 -0.30 12.71
C MET A 76 -13.45 1.02 11.98
N LEU A 77 -12.46 1.54 11.25
CA LEU A 77 -12.63 2.67 10.34
C LEU A 77 -13.26 2.17 9.03
N ASP A 78 -14.57 2.27 8.91
CA ASP A 78 -15.25 1.97 7.64
C ASP A 78 -14.93 3.06 6.61
N VAL A 79 -13.82 2.91 5.88
CA VAL A 79 -13.38 3.88 4.86
C VAL A 79 -14.06 3.56 3.53
N ASP A 80 -15.31 4.00 3.40
CA ASP A 80 -16.13 3.77 2.22
C ASP A 80 -15.76 4.74 1.08
N PHE A 81 -14.65 4.46 0.38
CA PHE A 81 -14.24 5.22 -0.81
C PHE A 81 -15.25 5.14 -1.97
N ALA A 82 -16.27 4.28 -1.87
CA ALA A 82 -17.31 4.14 -2.89
C ALA A 82 -18.24 5.36 -2.94
N GLU A 83 -18.54 5.99 -1.81
CA GLU A 83 -19.43 7.18 -1.78
C GLU A 83 -18.80 8.40 -2.47
N LEU A 84 -17.48 8.58 -2.38
CA LEU A 84 -16.78 9.71 -3.00
C LEU A 84 -16.78 9.65 -4.54
N LYS A 85 -16.81 8.45 -5.14
CA LYS A 85 -16.80 8.29 -6.60
C LYS A 85 -18.17 8.41 -7.25
N GLN A 86 -19.24 8.08 -6.53
CA GLN A 86 -20.60 8.16 -7.09
C GLN A 86 -21.01 9.61 -7.37
N GLY A 87 -20.65 10.55 -6.48
CA GLY A 87 -20.89 11.97 -6.73
C GLY A 87 -20.12 12.50 -7.93
N PHE A 88 -18.83 12.19 -8.07
CA PHE A 88 -17.98 12.77 -9.12
C PHE A 88 -18.36 12.34 -10.55
N LEU A 89 -18.69 11.06 -10.76
CA LEU A 89 -19.07 10.58 -12.11
C LEU A 89 -20.44 11.13 -12.55
N GLN A 90 -21.35 11.41 -11.62
CA GLN A 90 -22.66 11.96 -11.95
C GLN A 90 -22.60 13.43 -12.41
N TYR A 91 -21.65 14.22 -11.88
CA TYR A 91 -21.44 15.61 -12.29
C TYR A 91 -20.48 15.78 -13.48
N LEU A 92 -19.73 14.74 -13.87
CA LEU A 92 -18.83 14.76 -15.04
C LEU A 92 -19.51 15.21 -16.34
N PRO A 93 -20.69 14.69 -16.74
CA PRO A 93 -21.35 15.15 -17.98
C PRO A 93 -21.84 16.60 -17.89
N ILE A 94 -22.29 17.05 -16.72
CA ILE A 94 -22.74 18.43 -16.50
C ILE A 94 -21.54 19.39 -16.54
N GLY A 95 -20.44 19.03 -15.86
CA GLY A 95 -19.21 19.80 -15.87
C GLY A 95 -18.54 19.86 -17.24
N ALA A 96 -18.58 18.76 -18.01
CA ALA A 96 -18.09 18.74 -19.39
C ALA A 96 -18.93 19.65 -20.30
N LEU A 97 -20.26 19.64 -20.16
CA LEU A 97 -21.15 20.48 -20.95
C LEU A 97 -20.91 21.97 -20.67
N ILE A 98 -20.78 22.35 -19.39
CA ILE A 98 -20.44 23.72 -18.97
C ILE A 98 -19.06 24.12 -19.48
N GLY A 99 -18.06 23.24 -19.38
CA GLY A 99 -16.69 23.51 -19.84
C GLY A 99 -16.60 23.72 -21.36
N VAL A 100 -17.35 22.94 -22.14
CA VAL A 100 -17.43 23.10 -23.60
C VAL A 100 -18.13 24.41 -23.96
N LEU A 101 -19.23 24.76 -23.28
CA LEU A 101 -19.92 26.03 -23.48
C LEU A 101 -19.01 27.23 -23.23
N PHE A 102 -18.25 27.20 -22.13
CA PHE A 102 -17.26 28.22 -21.79
C PHE A 102 -16.16 28.36 -22.85
N LEU A 103 -15.67 27.24 -23.40
CA LEU A 103 -14.66 27.25 -24.46
C LEU A 103 -15.20 27.82 -25.77
N ILE A 104 -16.47 27.54 -26.09
CA ILE A 104 -17.14 28.11 -27.26
C ILE A 104 -17.27 29.64 -27.10
N GLU A 105 -17.71 30.11 -25.93
CA GLU A 105 -17.86 31.53 -25.62
C GLU A 105 -16.53 32.29 -25.61
N LEU A 106 -15.42 31.63 -25.26
CA LEU A 106 -14.08 32.23 -25.26
C LEU A 106 -13.46 32.35 -26.67
N ILE A 107 -13.94 31.57 -27.63
CA ILE A 107 -13.42 31.52 -29.01
C ILE A 107 -14.30 32.34 -29.98
N ALA A 108 -15.60 32.47 -29.69
CA ALA A 108 -16.56 33.27 -30.46
C ALA A 108 -16.46 34.77 -30.15
#